data_AF-A0A5B7DRF7-F1
#
_entry.id   AF-A0A5B7DRF7-F1
#
_cell.length_a   1.000
_cell.length_b   1.000
_cell.length_c   1.000
_cell.angle_alpha   90.00
_cell.angle_beta   90.00
_cell.angle_gamma   90.00
#
_symmetry.space_group_name_H-M   'P 1'
#
loop_
_entity.id
_entity.type
_entity.pdbx_description
1 polymer ?
#
loop_
_entity_poly.entity_id
_entity_poly.type
_entity_poly.pdbx_seq_one_letter_code
_entity_poly.pdbx_strand_id
1 'polypeptide(L)'
;MYSLVAWLVPFLLLLAQVTLAQDEGCEFDGQLYFEGAEITSHCVTLQCRDSCWHPSPKIAECCSRCTVYDDPHHITFDGHRYDFHGVCNYTLAQRGYAFYPDMGVFSEFEECFGRASCLAHTTFKNDRHTVITMSNGAVFDVSGAEGMRW
;
A
#
# COMPACT_ATOMS: atom_id res chain seq x y z
N MET A 1 -43.81 -46.16 11.53
CA MET A 1 -43.24 -45.55 10.31
C MET A 1 -42.50 -44.29 10.74
N TYR A 2 -41.26 -44.43 11.22
CA TYR A 2 -40.46 -43.29 11.69
C TYR A 2 -39.61 -42.80 10.53
N SER A 3 -39.78 -41.52 10.22
CA SER A 3 -39.26 -40.83 9.05
C SER A 3 -37.73 -40.82 9.02
N LEU A 4 -37.13 -41.44 8.00
CA LEU A 4 -35.68 -41.39 7.72
C LEU A 4 -35.20 -39.98 7.32
N VAL A 5 -36.12 -39.02 7.17
CA VAL A 5 -35.81 -37.63 6.79
C VAL A 5 -35.20 -36.85 7.97
N ALA A 6 -35.40 -37.29 9.22
CA ALA A 6 -34.97 -36.56 10.42
C ALA A 6 -33.44 -36.58 10.66
N TRP A 7 -32.69 -37.49 10.03
CA TRP A 7 -31.24 -37.63 10.19
C TRP A 7 -30.42 -36.96 9.08
N LEU A 8 -31.07 -36.54 7.98
CA LEU A 8 -30.39 -35.82 6.91
C LEU A 8 -30.24 -34.33 7.22
N VAL A 9 -31.19 -33.75 7.96
CA VAL A 9 -31.19 -32.31 8.33
C VAL A 9 -30.00 -31.93 9.24
N PRO A 10 -29.63 -32.71 10.29
CA PRO A 10 -28.46 -32.40 11.11
C PRO A 10 -27.14 -32.56 10.36
N PHE A 11 -27.08 -33.50 9.40
CA PHE A 11 -25.88 -33.77 8.62
C PHE A 11 -25.66 -32.70 7.52
N LEU A 12 -26.75 -32.21 6.91
CA LEU A 12 -26.72 -31.05 6.02
C LEU A 12 -26.39 -29.74 6.76
N LEU A 13 -26.85 -29.57 8.01
CA LEU A 13 -26.45 -28.45 8.87
C LEU A 13 -24.97 -28.48 9.26
N LEU A 14 -24.38 -29.67 9.43
CA LEU A 14 -22.93 -29.80 9.71
C LEU A 14 -22.07 -29.45 8.48
N LEU A 15 -22.56 -29.73 7.26
CA LEU A 15 -21.89 -29.35 6.01
C LEU A 15 -22.06 -27.85 5.67
N ALA A 16 -23.13 -27.22 6.14
CA ALA A 16 -23.38 -25.79 5.94
C ALA A 16 -22.60 -24.87 6.89
N GLN A 17 -21.92 -25.41 7.90
CA GLN A 17 -21.08 -24.63 8.83
C GLN A 17 -19.61 -24.51 8.38
N VAL A 18 -19.24 -25.10 7.24
CA VAL A 18 -17.89 -24.99 6.66
C VAL A 18 -17.89 -24.06 5.44
N THR A 19 -18.43 -22.86 5.59
CA THR A 19 -18.20 -21.75 4.64
C THR A 19 -18.19 -20.41 5.40
N LEU A 20 -17.29 -20.26 6.36
CA LEU A 20 -16.93 -18.97 6.94
C LEU A 20 -15.41 -18.90 7.17
N ALA A 21 -14.61 -19.27 6.16
CA ALA A 21 -13.29 -18.69 6.00
C ALA A 21 -13.49 -17.42 5.18
N GLN A 22 -13.83 -16.34 5.88
CA GLN A 22 -14.09 -15.04 5.30
C GLN A 22 -12.73 -14.38 4.99
N ASP A 23 -12.41 -14.25 3.71
CA ASP A 23 -11.39 -13.31 3.16
C ASP A 23 -10.02 -13.21 3.88
N GLU A 24 -9.42 -14.33 4.30
CA GLU A 24 -8.06 -14.29 4.90
C GLU A 24 -6.97 -14.40 3.82
N GLY A 25 -6.86 -13.35 3.00
CA GLY A 25 -5.89 -13.27 1.91
C GLY A 25 -5.66 -11.85 1.43
N CYS A 26 -4.69 -11.67 0.53
CA CYS A 26 -4.40 -10.36 -0.05
C CYS A 26 -5.07 -10.22 -1.40
N GLU A 27 -5.81 -9.13 -1.63
CA GLU A 27 -6.43 -8.86 -2.93
C GLU A 27 -5.47 -8.09 -3.84
N PHE A 28 -5.42 -8.48 -5.11
CA PHE A 28 -4.71 -7.77 -6.17
C PHE A 28 -5.46 -7.94 -7.50
N ASP A 29 -5.84 -6.83 -8.12
CA ASP A 29 -6.57 -6.77 -9.40
C ASP A 29 -7.88 -7.56 -9.39
N GLY A 30 -8.63 -7.47 -8.30
CA GLY A 30 -9.90 -8.17 -8.08
C GLY A 30 -9.75 -9.66 -7.77
N GLN A 31 -8.52 -10.17 -7.63
CA GLN A 31 -8.23 -11.56 -7.29
C GLN A 31 -7.68 -11.69 -5.87
N LEU A 32 -8.20 -12.66 -5.11
CA LEU A 32 -7.71 -12.98 -3.76
C LEU A 32 -6.55 -14.00 -3.81
N TYR A 33 -5.49 -13.72 -3.07
CA TYR A 33 -4.29 -14.54 -2.94
C TYR A 33 -4.15 -15.08 -1.52
N PHE A 34 -3.69 -16.32 -1.39
CA PHE A 34 -3.50 -16.98 -0.10
C PHE A 34 -2.27 -16.46 0.65
N GLU A 35 -2.23 -16.65 1.97
CA GLU A 35 -1.11 -16.31 2.84
C GLU A 35 0.22 -16.91 2.33
N GLY A 36 1.25 -16.07 2.20
CA GLY A 36 2.56 -16.45 1.67
C GLY A 36 2.68 -16.43 0.14
N ALA A 37 1.60 -16.15 -0.59
CA ALA A 37 1.67 -15.93 -2.04
C ALA A 37 2.59 -14.76 -2.39
N GLU A 38 3.24 -14.85 -3.54
CA GLU A 38 4.15 -13.83 -4.04
C GLU A 38 3.70 -13.29 -5.40
N ILE A 39 3.69 -11.97 -5.55
CA ILE A 39 3.55 -11.29 -6.83
C ILE A 39 4.83 -10.52 -7.13
N THR A 40 5.39 -10.75 -8.31
CA THR A 40 6.66 -10.13 -8.71
C THR A 40 6.41 -9.06 -9.76
N SER A 41 6.71 -7.81 -9.41
CA SER A 41 6.83 -6.72 -10.38
C SER A 41 8.23 -6.72 -11.00
N HIS A 42 8.48 -5.86 -11.97
CA HIS A 42 9.83 -5.67 -12.55
C HIS A 42 10.89 -5.27 -11.50
N CYS A 43 10.49 -4.61 -10.40
CA CYS A 43 11.43 -4.04 -9.44
C CYS A 43 11.43 -4.70 -8.06
N VAL A 44 10.28 -5.19 -7.59
CA VAL A 44 10.11 -5.72 -6.23
C VAL A 44 9.14 -6.89 -6.24
N THR A 45 9.38 -7.85 -5.36
CA THR A 45 8.42 -8.92 -5.05
C THR A 45 7.61 -8.50 -3.84
N LEU A 46 6.28 -8.62 -3.92
CA LEU A 46 5.39 -8.45 -2.77
C LEU A 46 4.97 -9.84 -2.28
N GLN A 47 4.99 -10.02 -0.97
CA GLN A 47 4.53 -11.24 -0.31
C GLN A 47 3.26 -10.93 0.49
N CYS A 48 2.25 -11.76 0.32
CA CYS A 48 1.03 -11.68 1.11
C CYS A 48 1.32 -12.18 2.53
N ARG A 49 1.18 -11.31 3.53
CA ARG A 49 1.25 -11.70 4.94
C ARG A 49 0.24 -10.92 5.76
N ASP A 50 -0.43 -11.59 6.68
CA ASP A 50 -1.39 -10.96 7.59
C ASP A 50 -2.48 -10.16 6.82
N SER A 51 -2.92 -10.70 5.66
CA SER A 51 -3.84 -10.05 4.70
C SER A 51 -3.34 -8.73 4.08
N CYS A 52 -2.05 -8.39 4.23
CA CYS A 52 -1.41 -7.21 3.65
C CYS A 52 -0.31 -7.59 2.65
N TRP A 53 -0.08 -6.74 1.64
CA TRP A 53 1.07 -6.90 0.74
C TRP A 53 2.34 -6.29 1.36
N HIS A 54 3.32 -7.14 1.65
CA HIS A 54 4.62 -6.72 2.19
C HIS A 54 5.71 -6.74 1.09
N PRO A 55 6.42 -5.62 0.84
CA PRO A 55 7.50 -5.62 -0.13
C PRO A 55 8.72 -6.37 0.40
N SER A 56 9.37 -7.13 -0.48
CA SER A 56 10.63 -7.78 -0.18
C SER A 56 11.74 -6.73 -0.01
N PRO A 57 12.75 -6.99 0.84
CA PRO A 57 13.85 -6.03 1.04
C PRO A 57 14.77 -5.94 -0.18
N LYS A 58 14.67 -6.89 -1.12
CA LYS A 58 15.51 -6.98 -2.31
C LYS A 58 14.81 -6.29 -3.48
N ILE A 59 15.51 -5.32 -4.06
CA ILE A 59 15.08 -4.64 -5.29
C ILE A 59 15.88 -5.23 -6.45
N ALA A 60 15.23 -5.43 -7.59
CA ALA A 60 15.88 -5.94 -8.79
C ALA A 60 17.03 -5.03 -9.20
N GLU A 61 18.14 -5.59 -9.69
CA GLU A 61 19.37 -4.84 -10.02
C GLU A 61 19.16 -3.75 -11.09
N CYS A 62 18.14 -3.91 -11.94
CA CYS A 62 17.74 -2.94 -12.95
C CYS A 62 16.91 -1.77 -12.39
N CYS A 63 16.56 -1.80 -11.11
CA CYS A 63 15.74 -0.79 -10.46
C CYS A 63 16.52 -0.07 -9.35
N SER A 64 16.19 1.21 -9.17
CA SER A 64 16.72 2.05 -8.10
C SER A 64 15.64 2.38 -7.09
N ARG A 65 16.05 2.70 -5.86
CA ARG A 65 15.15 3.16 -4.80
C ARG A 65 15.54 4.55 -4.33
N CYS A 66 14.54 5.42 -4.25
CA CYS A 66 14.61 6.64 -3.46
C CYS A 66 13.96 6.35 -2.09
N THR A 67 14.57 6.83 -1.02
CA THR A 67 14.08 6.64 0.35
C THR A 67 14.01 7.97 1.06
N VAL A 68 12.88 8.21 1.74
CA VAL A 68 12.76 9.22 2.79
C VAL A 68 12.49 8.48 4.08
N TYR A 69 13.32 8.67 5.08
CA TYR A 69 13.24 7.96 6.35
C TYR A 69 13.66 8.88 7.48
N ASP A 70 13.07 8.73 8.66
CA ASP A 70 13.47 9.43 9.88
C ASP A 70 13.73 10.94 9.70
N ASP A 71 12.83 11.66 8.99
CA ASP A 71 12.92 13.10 8.63
C ASP A 71 13.98 13.88 9.42
N PRO A 72 15.11 14.27 8.78
CA PRO A 72 15.23 14.82 7.42
C PRO A 72 15.99 13.97 6.40
N HIS A 73 16.12 12.66 6.60
CA HIS A 73 17.08 11.87 5.81
C HIS A 73 16.52 11.39 4.46
N HIS A 74 17.24 11.74 3.40
CA HIS A 74 16.93 11.34 2.03
C HIS A 74 18.05 10.48 1.44
N ILE A 75 17.67 9.47 0.66
CA ILE A 75 18.56 8.72 -0.24
C ILE A 75 17.99 8.81 -1.64
N THR A 76 18.74 9.37 -2.58
CA THR A 76 18.34 9.45 -3.99
C THR A 76 18.45 8.09 -4.70
N PHE A 77 17.90 8.00 -5.91
CA PHE A 77 17.97 6.79 -6.75
C PHE A 77 19.40 6.34 -7.09
N ASP A 78 20.35 7.26 -7.14
CA ASP A 78 21.79 7.02 -7.34
C ASP A 78 22.57 6.90 -6.02
N GLY A 79 21.86 6.84 -4.88
CA GLY A 79 22.44 6.54 -3.57
C GLY A 79 23.04 7.73 -2.83
N HIS A 80 22.82 8.96 -3.30
CA HIS A 80 23.28 10.16 -2.61
C HIS A 80 22.44 10.39 -1.35
N ARG A 81 23.12 10.63 -0.23
CA ARG A 81 22.50 10.88 1.07
C ARG A 81 22.59 12.36 1.42
N TYR A 82 21.48 12.95 1.81
CA TYR A 82 21.42 14.34 2.25
C TYR A 82 20.29 14.56 3.25
N ASP A 83 20.42 15.64 4.00
CA ASP A 83 19.42 16.09 4.97
C ASP A 83 18.73 17.35 4.44
N PHE A 84 17.40 17.40 4.51
CA PHE A 84 16.63 18.56 4.09
C PHE A 84 15.48 18.85 5.06
N HIS A 85 15.51 20.04 5.66
CA HIS A 85 14.52 20.50 6.63
C HIS A 85 13.60 21.56 6.03
N GLY A 86 12.61 21.13 5.24
CA GLY A 86 11.62 22.01 4.63
C GLY A 86 10.21 21.72 5.13
N VAL A 87 9.39 22.75 5.32
CA VAL A 87 7.99 22.63 5.81
C VAL A 87 6.98 22.99 4.72
N CYS A 88 7.06 22.31 3.58
CA CYS A 88 6.25 22.60 2.40
C CYS A 88 5.98 21.32 1.62
N ASN A 89 5.36 21.47 0.45
CA ASN A 89 5.02 20.38 -0.45
C ASN A 89 6.13 20.25 -1.49
N TYR A 90 6.79 19.10 -1.49
CA TYR A 90 7.93 18.83 -2.36
C TYR A 90 7.64 17.68 -3.31
N THR A 91 8.22 17.76 -4.50
CA THR A 91 8.23 16.65 -5.46
C THR A 91 9.40 15.74 -5.13
N LEU A 92 9.11 14.50 -4.70
CA LEU A 92 10.15 13.49 -4.46
C LEU A 92 10.59 12.83 -5.76
N ALA A 93 9.62 12.52 -6.64
CA ALA A 93 9.87 11.96 -7.95
C ALA A 93 8.76 12.34 -8.93
N GLN A 94 9.10 12.62 -10.18
CA GLN A 94 8.11 12.87 -11.24
C GLN A 94 8.62 12.34 -12.57
N ARG A 95 7.69 12.04 -13.48
CA ARG A 95 8.03 11.62 -14.83
C ARG A 95 8.39 12.82 -15.70
N GLY A 96 9.69 13.05 -15.89
CA GLY A 96 10.21 14.15 -16.71
C GLY A 96 10.09 15.51 -16.03
N TYR A 97 10.50 16.57 -16.74
CA TYR A 97 10.39 17.94 -16.24
C TYR A 97 9.07 18.56 -16.69
N ALA A 98 8.11 18.65 -15.77
CA ALA A 98 6.81 19.28 -16.00
C ALA A 98 6.50 20.25 -14.87
N PHE A 99 5.86 21.37 -15.20
CA PHE A 99 5.36 22.33 -14.19
C PHE A 99 4.14 21.78 -13.44
N TYR A 100 3.36 20.93 -14.12
CA TYR A 100 2.20 20.23 -13.58
C TYR A 100 2.30 18.75 -13.97
N PRO A 101 3.07 17.95 -13.21
CA PRO A 101 3.22 16.53 -13.49
C PRO A 101 1.87 15.80 -13.41
N ASP A 102 1.52 15.06 -14.45
CA ASP A 102 0.39 14.15 -14.46
C ASP A 102 0.70 12.83 -13.72
N MET A 103 1.99 12.55 -13.44
CA MET A 103 2.44 11.39 -12.68
C MET A 103 3.63 11.76 -11.77
N GLY A 104 3.58 11.39 -10.49
CA GLY A 104 4.65 11.65 -9.54
C GLY A 104 4.33 11.23 -8.10
N VAL A 105 5.36 11.35 -7.25
CA VAL A 105 5.28 11.18 -5.80
C VAL A 105 5.63 12.52 -5.16
N PHE A 106 4.74 13.03 -4.33
CA PHE A 106 4.84 14.30 -3.64
C PHE A 106 4.73 14.07 -2.14
N SER A 107 5.43 14.85 -1.34
CA SER A 107 5.33 14.75 0.11
C SER A 107 5.20 16.14 0.72
N GLU A 108 4.24 16.27 1.64
CA GLU A 108 4.06 17.43 2.48
C GLU A 108 4.76 17.20 3.80
N PHE A 109 5.53 18.21 4.21
CA PHE A 109 6.27 18.22 5.46
C PHE A 109 5.79 19.37 6.30
N GLU A 110 5.54 19.11 7.58
CA GLU A 110 5.08 20.11 8.55
C GLU A 110 6.10 20.31 9.66
N GLU A 111 5.97 21.42 10.39
CA GLU A 111 6.80 21.62 11.58
C GLU A 111 6.32 20.69 12.71
N CYS A 112 7.25 19.92 13.26
CA CYS A 112 7.03 19.07 14.41
C CYS A 112 8.15 19.28 15.44
N PHE A 113 7.83 19.07 16.72
CA PHE A 113 8.80 19.17 17.82
C PHE A 113 9.59 20.50 17.84
N GLY A 114 9.00 21.58 17.32
CA GLY A 114 9.47 22.98 17.38
C GLY A 114 10.67 23.36 16.52
N ARG A 115 11.41 22.39 15.94
CA ARG A 115 12.54 22.63 15.01
C ARG A 115 12.73 21.53 13.97
N ALA A 116 11.96 20.45 14.03
CA ALA A 116 12.05 19.38 13.05
C ALA A 116 10.99 19.60 11.97
N SER A 117 11.29 19.11 10.77
CA SER A 117 10.26 18.75 9.80
C SER A 117 9.78 17.35 10.15
N CYS A 118 8.50 17.08 9.94
CA CYS A 118 7.96 15.73 9.91
C CYS A 118 7.16 15.54 8.62
N LEU A 119 7.23 14.32 8.06
CA LEU A 119 6.34 13.91 6.99
C LEU A 119 4.89 13.91 7.49
N ALA A 120 4.04 14.73 6.88
CA ALA A 120 2.61 14.81 7.16
C ALA A 120 1.84 13.80 6.30
N HIS A 121 1.98 13.91 4.98
CA HIS A 121 1.39 12.99 4.03
C HIS A 121 2.20 12.87 2.73
N THR A 122 2.08 11.72 2.08
CA THR A 122 2.67 11.42 0.77
C THR A 122 1.57 11.16 -0.25
N THR A 123 1.66 11.80 -1.40
CA THR A 123 0.71 11.65 -2.49
C THR A 123 1.36 10.92 -3.65
N PHE A 124 0.76 9.81 -4.08
CA PHE A 124 1.05 9.17 -5.36
C PHE A 124 0.01 9.59 -6.40
N LYS A 125 0.49 10.05 -7.55
CA LYS A 125 -0.34 10.39 -8.71
C LYS A 125 0.07 9.52 -9.89
N ASN A 126 -0.88 8.79 -10.47
CA ASN A 126 -0.66 8.03 -11.70
C ASN A 126 -1.14 8.81 -12.95
N ASP A 127 -2.25 9.53 -12.80
CA ASP A 127 -2.85 10.39 -13.81
C ASP A 127 -3.69 11.50 -13.13
N ARG A 128 -4.55 12.20 -13.88
CA ARG A 128 -5.36 13.31 -13.34
C ARG A 128 -6.50 12.89 -12.43
N HIS A 129 -6.93 11.64 -12.50
CA HIS A 129 -8.06 11.10 -11.74
C HIS A 129 -7.61 10.14 -10.63
N THR A 130 -6.40 9.59 -10.74
CA THR A 130 -5.84 8.64 -9.78
C THR A 130 -4.82 9.33 -8.88
N VAL A 131 -5.29 9.81 -7.73
CA VAL A 131 -4.47 10.40 -6.67
C VAL A 131 -4.70 9.62 -5.38
N ILE A 132 -3.63 9.10 -4.80
CA ILE A 132 -3.64 8.34 -3.55
C ILE A 132 -2.83 9.12 -2.51
N THR A 133 -3.48 9.56 -1.44
CA THR A 133 -2.82 10.29 -0.35
C THR A 133 -2.65 9.39 0.86
N MET A 134 -1.42 9.25 1.34
CA MET A 134 -0.99 8.42 2.45
C MET A 134 -0.62 9.31 3.63
N SER A 135 -1.34 9.21 4.74
CA SER A 135 -1.08 9.99 5.96
C SER A 135 -0.47 9.13 7.08
N ASN A 136 0.15 9.76 8.06
CA ASN A 136 0.56 9.08 9.29
C ASN A 136 -0.66 8.43 9.96
N GLY A 137 -0.70 7.10 10.01
CA GLY A 137 -1.85 6.33 10.50
C GLY A 137 -2.64 5.55 9.45
N ALA A 138 -2.10 5.41 8.23
CA ALA A 138 -2.62 4.52 7.17
C ALA A 138 -4.02 4.87 6.63
N VAL A 139 -4.42 6.15 6.68
CA VAL A 139 -5.61 6.61 5.95
C VAL A 139 -5.19 6.92 4.52
N PHE A 140 -5.72 6.14 3.58
CA PHE A 140 -5.56 6.33 2.15
C PHE A 140 -6.79 7.06 1.60
N ASP A 141 -6.62 8.28 1.14
CA ASP A 141 -7.66 8.99 0.38
C ASP A 141 -7.36 8.82 -1.10
N VAL A 142 -8.20 8.05 -1.80
CA VAL A 142 -8.17 7.95 -3.26
C VAL A 142 -9.19 8.95 -3.77
N SER A 143 -8.75 10.04 -4.38
CA SER A 143 -9.68 11.05 -4.89
C SER A 143 -10.59 10.43 -5.98
N GLY A 144 -11.77 9.96 -5.60
CA GLY A 144 -12.72 9.24 -6.45
C GLY A 144 -13.24 7.90 -5.91
N ALA A 145 -12.67 7.36 -4.82
CA ALA A 145 -13.19 6.18 -4.12
C ALA A 145 -13.06 6.37 -2.61
N GLU A 146 -14.20 6.42 -1.91
CA GLU A 146 -14.22 6.42 -0.44
C GLU A 146 -13.55 5.16 0.10
N GLY A 147 -12.52 5.35 0.94
CA GLY A 147 -12.14 4.45 2.03
C GLY A 147 -11.96 2.97 1.67
N MET A 148 -10.92 2.66 0.90
CA MET A 148 -10.41 1.27 0.86
C MET A 148 -9.43 1.08 2.02
N ARG A 149 -9.84 0.25 2.99
CA ARG A 149 -8.98 -0.26 4.05
C ARG A 149 -8.36 -1.55 3.51
N TRP A 150 -7.07 -1.49 3.22
CA TRP A 150 -6.24 -2.66 2.89
C TRP A 150 -5.60 -3.18 4.17
#